data_AF-A0A2V6KR21-F1
#
_entry.id   AF-A0A2V6KR21-F1
#
_cell.length_a   1.000
_cell.length_b   1.000
_cell.length_c   1.000
_cell.angle_alpha   90.00
_cell.angle_beta   90.00
_cell.angle_gamma   90.00
#
_symmetry.space_group_name_H-M   'P 1'
#
loop_
_entity.id
_entity.type
_entity.pdbx_description
1 polymer ?
#
loop_
_entity_poly.entity_id
_entity_poly.type
_entity_poly.pdbx_seq_one_letter_code
_entity_poly.pdbx_strand_id
1 'polypeptide(L)'
;MANFFPRWTNWVPIKLVVCGIVIVCGLTAGTWYYVTPKYTKVRYQPIQPVPFPHDIHVTQLGMDCRYCHSFVEVAAHSNVPNTQTCMNCHTQVQKDNPKLEPVRVSWKTGEPIDWVWIHRTVDYVYYNHAAHVNRGISCFSCHGPVNRMPVVYQAKPHSMAWCLECHRHPENFLRPEDQVFNLDWKPEDVKPAEFVAKYGQPSDAREDFSKKKKLTQTQIGQTLKERWNITPPQNCQGCHR
;
A
#
# COMPACT_ATOMS: atom_id res chain seq x y z
N MET A 1 -41.57 -18.77 58.15
CA MET A 1 -41.51 -18.18 56.80
C MET A 1 -40.79 -19.16 55.89
N ALA A 2 -41.45 -19.70 54.87
CA ALA A 2 -40.80 -20.59 53.91
C ALA A 2 -39.75 -19.81 53.14
N ASN A 3 -38.51 -20.29 53.10
CA ASN A 3 -37.49 -19.73 52.22
C ASN A 3 -37.92 -20.03 50.77
N PHE A 4 -38.45 -19.03 50.07
CA PHE A 4 -38.85 -19.14 48.67
C PHE A 4 -37.66 -19.39 47.73
N PHE A 5 -36.45 -18.96 48.13
CA PHE A 5 -35.22 -19.16 47.36
C PHE A 5 -34.17 -19.92 48.18
N PRO A 6 -33.54 -20.97 47.61
CA PRO A 6 -32.41 -21.63 48.23
C PRO A 6 -31.21 -20.67 48.40
N ARG A 7 -30.37 -20.88 49.42
CA ARG A 7 -29.19 -20.03 49.74
C ARG A 7 -28.21 -19.83 48.58
N TRP A 8 -28.14 -20.77 47.63
CA TRP A 8 -27.28 -20.63 46.44
C TRP A 8 -27.72 -19.50 45.50
N THR A 9 -28.98 -19.05 45.61
CA THR A 9 -29.54 -17.96 44.80
C THR A 9 -28.86 -16.61 45.08
N ASN A 10 -28.29 -16.40 46.29
CA ASN A 10 -27.53 -15.17 46.61
C ASN A 10 -26.27 -15.00 45.74
N TRP A 11 -25.74 -16.09 45.19
CA TRP A 11 -24.59 -16.05 44.27
C TRP A 11 -24.99 -15.77 42.82
N VAL A 12 -26.26 -15.93 42.46
CA VAL A 12 -26.72 -15.77 41.07
C VAL A 12 -26.54 -14.34 40.57
N PRO A 13 -26.95 -13.27 41.28
CA PRO A 13 -26.70 -11.90 40.83
C PRO A 13 -25.22 -11.59 40.63
N ILE A 14 -24.35 -12.05 41.53
CA ILE A 14 -22.89 -11.85 41.42
C ILE A 14 -22.34 -12.56 40.18
N LYS A 15 -22.73 -13.82 39.95
CA LYS A 15 -22.33 -14.57 38.75
C LYS A 15 -22.82 -13.91 37.47
N LEU A 16 -24.05 -13.41 37.45
CA LEU A 16 -24.61 -12.69 36.29
C LEU A 16 -23.86 -11.39 36.02
N VAL A 17 -23.51 -10.62 37.06
CA VAL A 17 -22.70 -9.40 36.91
C VAL A 17 -21.32 -9.73 36.36
N VAL A 18 -20.63 -10.74 36.90
CA VAL A 18 -19.30 -11.16 36.43
C VAL A 18 -19.37 -11.65 34.98
N CYS A 19 -20.31 -12.53 34.66
CA CYS A 19 -20.52 -13.01 33.28
C CYS A 19 -20.86 -11.85 32.34
N GLY A 20 -21.71 -10.91 32.75
CA GLY A 20 -22.04 -9.72 31.97
C GLY A 20 -20.82 -8.85 31.68
N ILE A 21 -19.99 -8.57 32.70
CA ILE A 21 -18.74 -7.82 32.53
C ILE A 21 -17.80 -8.54 31.56
N VAL A 22 -17.60 -9.84 31.74
CA VAL A 22 -16.72 -10.64 30.86
C VAL A 22 -17.21 -10.60 29.41
N ILE A 23 -18.52 -10.74 29.18
CA ILE A 23 -19.11 -10.66 27.83
C ILE A 23 -18.91 -9.27 27.23
N VAL A 24 -19.23 -8.21 27.97
CA VAL A 24 -19.10 -6.83 27.47
C VAL A 24 -17.65 -6.48 27.17
N CYS A 25 -16.72 -6.80 28.07
CA CYS A 25 -15.29 -6.59 27.85
C CYS A 25 -14.78 -7.42 26.66
N GLY A 26 -15.21 -8.68 26.54
CA GLY A 26 -14.85 -9.56 25.42
C GLY A 26 -15.34 -9.02 24.08
N LEU A 27 -16.61 -8.61 23.99
CA LEU A 27 -17.18 -8.02 22.78
C LEU A 27 -16.52 -6.69 22.42
N THR A 28 -16.24 -5.84 23.41
CA THR A 28 -15.57 -4.56 23.20
C THR A 28 -14.14 -4.77 22.69
N ALA A 29 -13.37 -5.64 23.33
CA ALA A 29 -12.01 -5.96 22.91
C ALA A 29 -11.97 -6.61 21.52
N GLY A 30 -12.89 -7.54 21.25
CA GLY A 30 -13.04 -8.19 19.95
C GLY A 30 -13.36 -7.17 18.85
N THR A 31 -14.34 -6.29 19.09
CA THR A 31 -14.72 -5.24 18.15
C THR A 31 -13.58 -4.26 17.90
N TRP A 32 -12.92 -3.80 18.97
CA TRP A 32 -11.78 -2.89 18.90
C TRP A 32 -10.63 -3.45 18.07
N TYR A 33 -10.37 -4.75 18.15
CA TYR A 33 -9.28 -5.39 17.42
C TYR A 33 -9.67 -5.73 15.96
N TYR A 34 -10.80 -6.42 15.76
CA TYR A 34 -11.18 -6.99 14.47
C TYR A 34 -11.93 -6.03 13.55
N VAL A 35 -12.50 -4.93 14.05
CA VAL A 35 -13.21 -3.95 13.22
C VAL A 35 -12.28 -2.80 12.79
N THR A 36 -10.98 -3.09 12.63
CA THR A 36 -10.00 -2.14 12.10
C THR A 36 -9.82 -2.31 10.59
N PRO A 37 -9.39 -1.27 9.83
CA PRO A 37 -9.15 -1.36 8.38
C PRO A 37 -8.20 -2.48 7.96
N LYS A 38 -7.32 -2.92 8.87
CA LYS A 38 -6.43 -4.06 8.66
C LYS A 38 -7.19 -5.36 8.38
N TYR A 39 -8.36 -5.54 8.99
CA TYR A 39 -9.20 -6.73 8.83
C TYR A 39 -10.43 -6.49 7.96
N THR A 40 -10.91 -5.24 7.85
CA THR A 40 -12.14 -4.94 7.10
C THR A 40 -11.91 -4.50 5.65
N LYS A 41 -10.74 -3.95 5.30
CA LYS A 41 -10.45 -3.46 3.93
C LYS A 41 -9.44 -4.29 3.17
N VAL A 42 -8.45 -4.86 3.85
CA VAL A 42 -7.39 -5.65 3.20
C VAL A 42 -8.01 -6.88 2.54
N ARG A 43 -7.48 -7.28 1.37
CA ARG A 43 -8.04 -8.31 0.48
C ARG A 43 -9.33 -7.94 -0.25
N TYR A 44 -9.83 -6.70 -0.15
CA TYR A 44 -10.88 -6.24 -1.05
C TYR A 44 -10.40 -6.35 -2.51
N GLN A 45 -11.14 -7.13 -3.31
CA GLN A 45 -10.79 -7.49 -4.68
C GLN A 45 -12.09 -7.51 -5.52
N PRO A 46 -12.52 -6.35 -6.05
CA PRO A 46 -13.74 -6.28 -6.84
C PRO A 46 -13.55 -6.95 -8.20
N ILE A 47 -14.67 -7.36 -8.80
CA ILE A 47 -14.71 -7.79 -10.19
C ILE A 47 -14.52 -6.56 -11.07
N GLN A 48 -13.55 -6.61 -11.98
CA GLN A 48 -13.28 -5.56 -12.95
C GLN A 48 -14.04 -5.79 -14.25
N PRO A 49 -14.41 -4.73 -14.99
CA PRO A 49 -15.06 -4.88 -16.30
C PRO A 49 -14.18 -5.62 -17.31
N VAL A 50 -12.87 -5.40 -17.23
CA VAL A 50 -11.85 -6.09 -18.04
C VAL A 50 -10.86 -6.77 -17.10
N PRO A 51 -10.62 -8.09 -17.24
CA PRO A 51 -9.58 -8.75 -16.47
C PRO A 51 -8.21 -8.27 -16.96
N PHE A 52 -7.50 -7.55 -16.09
CA PHE A 52 -6.16 -7.03 -16.37
C PHE A 52 -5.11 -7.69 -15.45
N PRO A 53 -4.47 -8.78 -15.90
CA PRO A 53 -3.42 -9.47 -15.15
C PRO A 53 -2.12 -8.66 -15.18
N HIS A 54 -1.77 -8.05 -14.04
CA HIS A 54 -0.54 -7.27 -13.92
C HIS A 54 0.71 -8.17 -13.98
N ASP A 55 0.59 -9.44 -13.63
CA ASP A 55 1.69 -10.41 -13.72
C ASP A 55 2.15 -10.67 -15.15
N ILE A 56 1.22 -10.71 -16.10
CA ILE A 56 1.57 -10.82 -17.52
C ILE A 56 2.28 -9.54 -17.99
N HIS A 57 1.69 -8.38 -17.73
CA HIS A 57 2.21 -7.11 -18.26
C HIS A 57 3.53 -6.71 -17.60
N VAL A 58 3.67 -6.89 -16.28
CA VAL A 58 4.86 -6.45 -15.54
C VAL A 58 5.92 -7.55 -15.48
N THR A 59 5.58 -8.74 -14.99
CA THR A 59 6.58 -9.79 -14.75
C THR A 59 6.97 -10.55 -16.01
N GLN A 60 6.01 -10.91 -16.88
CA GLN A 60 6.32 -11.69 -18.08
C GLN A 60 6.84 -10.81 -19.23
N LEU A 61 6.24 -9.63 -19.42
CA LEU A 61 6.59 -8.70 -20.50
C LEU A 61 7.59 -7.62 -20.10
N GLY A 62 7.88 -7.46 -18.80
CA GLY A 62 8.86 -6.47 -18.32
C GLY A 62 8.41 -5.01 -18.45
N MET A 63 7.11 -4.74 -18.53
CA MET A 63 6.62 -3.36 -18.69
C MET A 63 6.83 -2.56 -17.41
N ASP A 64 7.41 -1.37 -17.56
CA ASP A 64 7.52 -0.40 -16.47
C ASP A 64 6.13 0.13 -16.06
N CYS A 65 5.91 0.30 -14.75
CA CYS A 65 4.64 0.76 -14.20
C CYS A 65 4.17 2.09 -14.82
N ARG A 66 5.10 2.97 -15.18
CA ARG A 66 4.84 4.31 -15.72
C ARG A 66 4.34 4.30 -17.15
N TYR A 67 4.47 3.18 -17.87
CA TYR A 67 3.91 3.07 -19.22
C TYR A 67 2.38 3.25 -19.19
N CYS A 68 1.71 2.67 -18.19
CA CYS A 68 0.28 2.82 -17.99
C CYS A 68 -0.06 3.92 -16.98
N HIS A 69 0.70 4.01 -15.90
CA HIS A 69 0.50 4.97 -14.80
C HIS A 69 1.41 6.20 -14.96
N SER A 70 1.32 6.86 -16.11
CA SER A 70 2.24 7.90 -16.56
C SER A 70 2.31 9.13 -15.65
N PHE A 71 1.28 9.41 -14.86
CA PHE A 71 1.24 10.61 -14.01
C PHE A 71 1.81 10.40 -12.61
N VAL A 72 2.23 9.19 -12.26
CA VAL A 72 2.64 8.83 -10.90
C VAL A 72 3.81 9.65 -10.37
N GLU A 73 4.71 10.11 -11.24
CA GLU A 73 5.89 10.92 -10.89
C GLU A 73 5.62 12.43 -10.89
N VAL A 74 4.53 12.90 -11.50
CA VAL A 74 4.33 14.34 -11.77
C VAL A 74 3.04 14.90 -11.16
N ALA A 75 2.05 14.06 -10.89
CA ALA A 75 0.74 14.47 -10.39
C ALA A 75 0.44 13.89 -9.02
N ALA A 76 -0.54 14.51 -8.35
CA ALA A 76 -1.04 14.03 -7.09
C ALA A 76 -1.82 12.71 -7.23
N HIS A 77 -2.62 12.62 -8.30
CA HIS A 77 -3.38 11.43 -8.65
C HIS A 77 -2.65 10.65 -9.75
N SER A 78 -2.40 9.36 -9.50
CA SER A 78 -1.90 8.44 -10.53
C SER A 78 -3.06 7.99 -11.40
N ASN A 79 -2.95 8.18 -12.71
CA ASN A 79 -4.01 7.85 -13.66
C ASN A 79 -4.19 6.34 -13.78
N VAL A 80 -5.41 5.91 -14.09
CA VAL A 80 -5.66 4.64 -14.78
C VAL A 80 -5.45 4.91 -16.28
N PRO A 81 -4.81 3.99 -17.04
CA PRO A 81 -4.56 4.23 -18.45
C PRO A 81 -5.87 4.44 -19.22
N ASN A 82 -5.81 5.28 -20.25
CA ASN A 82 -6.90 5.40 -21.20
C ASN A 82 -6.91 4.19 -22.16
N THR A 83 -7.99 4.04 -22.93
CA THR A 83 -8.17 2.95 -23.87
C THR A 83 -7.08 2.93 -24.96
N GLN A 84 -6.55 4.09 -25.34
CA GLN A 84 -5.46 4.20 -26.32
C GLN A 84 -4.23 3.40 -25.87
N THR A 85 -3.81 3.49 -24.60
CA THR A 85 -2.66 2.74 -24.07
C THR A 85 -2.83 1.23 -24.30
N CYS A 86 -4.03 0.70 -24.11
CA CYS A 86 -4.35 -0.70 -24.37
C CYS A 86 -4.25 -1.02 -25.87
N MET A 87 -4.80 -0.13 -26.71
CA MET A 87 -4.90 -0.34 -28.17
C MET A 87 -3.58 -0.18 -28.91
N ASN A 88 -2.56 0.41 -28.29
CA ASN A 88 -1.19 0.43 -28.83
C ASN A 88 -0.66 -0.97 -29.17
N CYS A 89 -1.09 -2.00 -28.42
CA CYS A 89 -0.70 -3.40 -28.65
C CYS A 89 -1.90 -4.28 -29.02
N HIS A 90 -3.06 -4.10 -28.37
CA HIS A 90 -4.21 -4.99 -28.53
C HIS A 90 -4.95 -4.87 -29.86
N THR A 91 -4.49 -4.00 -30.75
CA THR A 91 -4.84 -4.04 -32.18
C THR A 91 -4.25 -5.26 -32.90
N GLN A 92 -3.18 -5.86 -32.35
CA GLN A 92 -2.47 -7.01 -32.92
C GLN A 92 -2.35 -8.18 -31.94
N VAL A 93 -2.10 -7.89 -30.66
CA VAL A 93 -1.90 -8.90 -29.61
C VAL A 93 -3.22 -9.27 -28.96
N GLN A 94 -3.58 -10.56 -28.96
CA GLN A 94 -4.83 -11.05 -28.36
C GLN A 94 -6.08 -10.32 -28.89
N LYS A 95 -6.01 -9.78 -30.12
CA LYS A 95 -7.01 -8.90 -30.72
C LYS A 95 -8.43 -9.44 -30.62
N ASP A 96 -8.62 -10.74 -30.87
CA ASP A 96 -9.92 -11.40 -30.92
C ASP A 96 -10.30 -12.09 -29.59
N ASN A 97 -9.52 -11.86 -28.52
CA ASN A 97 -9.83 -12.45 -27.21
C ASN A 97 -11.16 -11.87 -26.69
N PRO A 98 -12.14 -12.71 -26.33
CA PRO A 98 -13.45 -12.24 -25.86
C PRO A 98 -13.34 -11.41 -24.57
N LYS A 99 -12.32 -11.63 -23.75
CA LYS A 99 -12.09 -10.86 -22.51
C LYS A 99 -11.76 -9.39 -22.77
N LEU A 100 -11.29 -9.06 -23.97
CA LEU A 100 -10.96 -7.68 -24.37
C LEU A 100 -12.12 -6.97 -25.07
N GLU A 101 -13.31 -7.58 -25.15
CA GLU A 101 -14.47 -6.95 -25.78
C GLU A 101 -14.77 -5.56 -25.20
N PRO A 102 -14.76 -5.33 -23.87
CA PRO A 102 -15.03 -3.98 -23.36
C PRO A 102 -13.97 -2.95 -23.78
N VAL A 103 -12.72 -3.36 -23.97
CA VAL A 103 -11.65 -2.49 -24.50
C VAL A 103 -11.93 -2.13 -25.96
N ARG A 104 -12.35 -3.10 -26.78
CA ARG A 104 -12.72 -2.86 -28.19
C ARG A 104 -13.97 -2.00 -28.33
N VAL A 105 -14.97 -2.19 -27.48
CA VAL A 105 -16.17 -1.35 -27.42
C VAL A 105 -15.76 0.08 -27.09
N SER A 106 -15.00 0.27 -26.01
CA SER A 106 -14.49 1.58 -25.61
C SER A 106 -13.70 2.28 -26.73
N TRP A 107 -12.89 1.52 -27.48
CA TRP A 107 -12.14 2.06 -28.62
C TRP A 107 -13.04 2.52 -29.77
N LYS A 108 -14.12 1.79 -30.07
CA LYS A 108 -15.05 2.10 -31.17
C LYS A 108 -16.00 3.24 -30.83
N THR A 109 -16.50 3.28 -29.59
CA THR A 109 -17.51 4.28 -29.16
C THR A 109 -16.87 5.55 -28.63
N GLY A 110 -15.62 5.50 -28.17
CA GLY A 110 -14.95 6.59 -27.47
C GLY A 110 -15.36 6.72 -26.00
N GLU A 111 -16.27 5.87 -25.51
CA GLU A 111 -16.67 5.84 -24.11
C GLU A 111 -15.60 5.12 -23.27
N PRO A 112 -15.18 5.68 -22.12
CA PRO A 112 -14.13 5.07 -21.30
C PRO A 112 -14.59 3.76 -20.64
N ILE A 113 -13.62 2.92 -20.28
CA ILE A 113 -13.89 1.71 -19.49
C ILE A 113 -14.22 2.11 -18.05
N ASP A 114 -15.36 1.65 -17.54
CA ASP A 114 -15.82 1.90 -16.18
C ASP A 114 -15.10 1.03 -15.14
N TRP A 115 -13.83 1.37 -14.89
CA TRP A 115 -13.01 0.68 -13.89
C TRP A 115 -13.58 0.80 -12.47
N VAL A 116 -13.50 -0.30 -11.71
CA VAL A 116 -13.85 -0.28 -10.28
C VAL A 116 -12.61 0.07 -9.48
N TRP A 117 -12.62 1.26 -8.88
CA TRP A 117 -11.52 1.75 -8.05
C TRP A 117 -11.37 0.94 -6.77
N ILE A 118 -10.16 0.41 -6.55
CA ILE A 118 -9.82 -0.39 -5.36
C ILE A 118 -9.26 0.50 -4.26
N HIS A 119 -8.30 1.34 -4.62
CA HIS A 119 -7.62 2.23 -3.70
C HIS A 119 -8.23 3.63 -3.83
N ARG A 120 -8.99 4.06 -2.82
CA ARG A 120 -9.49 5.43 -2.71
C ARG A 120 -9.36 5.90 -1.28
N THR A 121 -8.63 7.00 -1.09
CA THR A 121 -8.70 7.77 0.15
C THR A 121 -10.02 8.51 0.21
N VAL A 122 -10.48 8.80 1.43
CA VAL A 122 -11.64 9.67 1.65
C VAL A 122 -11.40 11.06 1.09
N ASP A 123 -12.47 11.74 0.66
CA ASP A 123 -12.35 12.98 -0.12
C ASP A 123 -11.77 14.17 0.65
N TYR A 124 -11.81 14.13 1.99
CA TYR A 124 -11.15 15.10 2.87
C TYR A 124 -9.67 14.77 3.16
N VAL A 125 -9.09 13.84 2.40
CA VAL A 125 -7.67 13.49 2.42
C VAL A 125 -7.08 13.77 1.05
N TYR A 126 -6.23 14.79 0.99
CA TYR A 126 -5.37 15.06 -0.14
C TYR A 126 -4.12 14.16 -0.09
N TYR A 127 -4.01 13.24 -1.04
CA TYR A 127 -2.83 12.42 -1.25
C TYR A 127 -2.11 12.82 -2.54
N ASN A 128 -0.77 12.78 -2.55
CA ASN A 128 0.04 13.15 -3.71
C ASN A 128 1.07 12.07 -4.06
N HIS A 129 0.86 11.32 -5.14
CA HIS A 129 1.78 10.27 -5.59
C HIS A 129 3.20 10.80 -5.88
N ALA A 130 3.30 11.88 -6.66
CA ALA A 130 4.59 12.48 -7.01
C ALA A 130 5.43 12.87 -5.78
N ALA A 131 4.77 13.33 -4.71
CA ALA A 131 5.48 13.68 -3.47
C ALA A 131 6.14 12.48 -2.78
N HIS A 132 5.61 11.26 -2.98
CA HIS A 132 6.14 10.04 -2.36
C HIS A 132 7.16 9.35 -3.28
N VAL A 133 6.79 9.13 -4.54
CA VAL A 133 7.60 8.41 -5.52
C VAL A 133 8.92 9.14 -5.78
N ASN A 134 8.88 10.46 -5.94
CA ASN A 134 10.09 11.27 -6.13
C ASN A 134 10.96 11.39 -4.87
N ARG A 135 10.51 10.84 -3.74
CA ARG A 135 11.23 10.78 -2.48
C ARG A 135 11.60 9.36 -2.08
N GLY A 136 11.66 8.42 -3.03
CA GLY A 136 12.19 7.09 -2.79
C GLY A 136 11.19 6.11 -2.18
N ILE A 137 9.89 6.41 -2.19
CA ILE A 137 8.85 5.48 -1.73
C ILE A 137 8.33 4.65 -2.90
N SER A 138 8.60 3.35 -2.84
CA SER A 138 8.17 2.40 -3.87
C SER A 138 6.67 2.12 -3.86
N CYS A 139 6.12 1.83 -5.05
CA CYS A 139 4.77 1.32 -5.24
C CYS A 139 4.49 0.08 -4.35
N PHE A 140 5.51 -0.76 -4.13
CA PHE A 140 5.40 -1.98 -3.31
C PHE A 140 4.98 -1.69 -1.87
N SER A 141 5.48 -0.60 -1.28
CA SER A 141 5.20 -0.26 0.12
C SER A 141 3.72 0.00 0.36
N CYS A 142 3.02 0.58 -0.63
CA CYS A 142 1.62 0.96 -0.53
C CYS A 142 0.66 -0.04 -1.20
N HIS A 143 1.03 -0.60 -2.36
CA HIS A 143 0.17 -1.47 -3.17
C HIS A 143 0.54 -2.96 -3.09
N GLY A 144 1.66 -3.31 -2.45
CA GLY A 144 2.15 -4.68 -2.36
C GLY A 144 2.74 -5.19 -3.69
N PRO A 145 2.86 -6.51 -3.86
CA PRO A 145 3.48 -7.13 -5.04
C PRO A 145 2.54 -7.14 -6.24
N VAL A 146 2.15 -5.96 -6.75
CA VAL A 146 1.21 -5.81 -7.88
C VAL A 146 1.71 -6.53 -9.13
N ASN A 147 3.03 -6.58 -9.35
CA ASN A 147 3.67 -7.37 -10.39
C ASN A 147 3.33 -8.88 -10.33
N ARG A 148 2.76 -9.38 -9.23
CA ARG A 148 2.36 -10.79 -9.07
C ARG A 148 0.86 -10.93 -8.79
N MET A 149 0.06 -9.90 -9.09
CA MET A 149 -1.38 -9.89 -8.90
C MET A 149 -2.10 -10.13 -10.22
N PRO A 150 -2.73 -11.31 -10.42
CA PRO A 150 -3.62 -11.54 -11.57
C PRO A 150 -4.85 -10.64 -11.55
N VAL A 151 -5.29 -10.27 -10.35
CA VAL A 151 -6.30 -9.23 -10.11
C VAL A 151 -5.81 -8.42 -8.92
N VAL A 152 -5.79 -7.09 -9.05
CA VAL A 152 -5.35 -6.22 -7.97
C VAL A 152 -6.32 -6.33 -6.80
N TYR A 153 -5.77 -6.35 -5.59
CA TYR A 153 -6.52 -6.29 -4.35
C TYR A 153 -5.89 -5.26 -3.40
N GLN A 154 -6.67 -4.83 -2.42
CA GLN A 154 -6.20 -3.92 -1.37
C GLN A 154 -5.14 -4.64 -0.50
N ALA A 155 -3.86 -4.40 -0.74
CA ALA A 155 -2.77 -5.06 -0.02
C ALA A 155 -2.46 -4.45 1.35
N LYS A 156 -2.72 -3.16 1.52
CA LYS A 156 -2.44 -2.39 2.74
C LYS A 156 -3.71 -1.70 3.25
N PRO A 157 -3.81 -1.38 4.55
CA PRO A 157 -5.05 -0.83 5.11
C PRO A 157 -5.36 0.62 4.66
N HIS A 158 -4.33 1.39 4.30
CA HIS A 158 -4.42 2.83 3.97
C HIS A 158 -5.21 3.65 5.01
N SER A 159 -5.03 3.32 6.30
CA SER A 159 -5.56 4.10 7.42
C SER A 159 -4.61 5.22 7.81
N MET A 160 -5.12 6.26 8.48
CA MET A 160 -4.31 7.38 8.98
C MET A 160 -3.14 6.90 9.85
N ALA A 161 -3.38 5.98 10.78
CA ALA A 161 -2.33 5.43 11.65
C ALA A 161 -1.23 4.72 10.84
N TRP A 162 -1.59 3.99 9.78
CA TRP A 162 -0.64 3.34 8.90
C TRP A 162 0.18 4.34 8.09
N CYS A 163 -0.44 5.42 7.56
CA CYS A 163 0.29 6.49 6.88
C CYS A 163 1.25 7.21 7.83
N LEU A 164 0.79 7.52 9.06
CA LEU A 164 1.59 8.22 10.05
C LEU A 164 2.76 7.37 10.57
N GLU A 165 2.63 6.05 10.61
CA GLU A 165 3.75 5.17 10.93
C GLU A 165 4.91 5.37 9.95
N CYS A 166 4.62 5.42 8.66
CA CYS A 166 5.62 5.73 7.63
C CYS A 166 6.14 7.18 7.75
N HIS A 167 5.27 8.15 8.04
CA HIS A 167 5.70 9.55 8.18
C HIS A 167 6.58 9.79 9.42
N ARG A 168 6.41 9.00 10.49
CA ARG A 168 7.26 9.01 11.69
C ARG A 168 8.58 8.30 11.46
N HIS A 169 8.54 7.19 10.72
CA HIS A 169 9.69 6.32 10.47
C HIS A 169 9.94 6.05 8.98
N PRO A 170 10.18 7.08 8.16
CA PRO A 170 10.33 6.92 6.71
C PRO A 170 11.55 6.07 6.34
N GLU A 171 12.60 6.04 7.18
CA GLU A 171 13.80 5.22 7.02
C GLU A 171 13.48 3.71 6.85
N ASN A 172 12.35 3.24 7.34
CA ASN A 172 11.94 1.85 7.20
C ASN A 172 11.38 1.52 5.80
N PHE A 173 11.18 2.50 4.93
CA PHE A 173 10.49 2.35 3.64
C PHE A 173 11.20 2.98 2.44
N LEU A 174 12.16 3.89 2.69
CA LEU A 174 12.93 4.58 1.65
C LEU A 174 13.82 3.63 0.85
N ARG A 175 13.93 3.87 -0.45
CA ARG A 175 14.77 3.12 -1.39
C ARG A 175 15.56 4.07 -2.31
N PRO A 176 16.67 3.62 -2.89
CA PRO A 176 17.35 4.33 -3.97
C PRO A 176 16.38 4.71 -5.10
N GLU A 177 16.58 5.86 -5.73
CA GLU A 177 15.65 6.40 -6.75
C GLU A 177 15.48 5.49 -7.96
N ASP A 178 16.53 4.75 -8.34
CA ASP A 178 16.52 3.77 -9.43
C ASP A 178 15.77 2.48 -9.08
N GLN A 179 15.42 2.28 -7.80
CA GLN A 179 14.76 1.08 -7.30
C GLN A 179 13.31 1.33 -6.86
N VAL A 180 12.78 2.54 -7.07
CA VAL A 180 11.41 2.93 -6.69
C VAL A 180 10.36 2.07 -7.41
N PHE A 181 10.53 1.82 -8.70
CA PHE A 181 9.61 1.01 -9.52
C PHE A 181 9.99 -0.48 -9.56
N ASN A 182 11.10 -0.88 -8.92
CA ASN A 182 11.46 -2.28 -8.79
C ASN A 182 10.71 -2.91 -7.59
N LEU A 183 9.63 -3.64 -7.89
CA LEU A 183 8.80 -4.29 -6.87
C LEU A 183 9.49 -5.49 -6.20
N ASP A 184 10.50 -6.07 -6.83
CA ASP A 184 11.24 -7.23 -6.31
C ASP A 184 12.51 -6.82 -5.53
N TRP A 185 12.84 -5.52 -5.49
CA TRP A 185 13.99 -5.00 -4.77
C TRP A 185 13.98 -5.36 -3.29
N LYS A 186 15.17 -5.72 -2.78
CA LYS A 186 15.42 -5.92 -1.37
C LYS A 186 16.66 -5.14 -0.90
N PRO A 187 16.74 -4.80 0.40
CA PRO A 187 17.91 -4.16 0.97
C PRO A 187 19.22 -4.90 0.70
N GLU A 188 19.17 -6.24 0.62
CA GLU A 188 20.36 -7.06 0.39
C GLU A 188 20.94 -6.94 -1.02
N ASP A 189 20.18 -6.41 -1.97
CA ASP A 189 20.63 -6.18 -3.35
C ASP A 189 21.53 -4.94 -3.46
N VAL A 190 21.52 -4.08 -2.43
CA VAL A 190 22.35 -2.89 -2.37
C VAL A 190 23.80 -3.25 -2.08
N LYS A 191 24.69 -2.86 -2.98
CA LYS A 191 26.15 -2.95 -2.78
C LYS A 191 26.61 -1.80 -1.89
N PRO A 192 27.14 -2.06 -0.69
CA PRO A 192 27.38 -1.00 0.29
C PRO A 192 28.41 0.05 -0.15
N ALA A 193 29.49 -0.37 -0.82
CA ALA A 193 30.51 0.54 -1.33
C ALA A 193 29.97 1.51 -2.40
N GLU A 194 29.20 1.01 -3.37
CA GLU A 194 28.57 1.83 -4.41
C GLU A 194 27.51 2.77 -3.83
N PHE A 195 26.73 2.27 -2.87
CA PHE A 195 25.72 3.06 -2.17
C PHE A 195 26.35 4.23 -1.40
N VAL A 196 27.40 3.97 -0.61
CA VAL A 196 28.07 5.03 0.16
C VAL A 196 28.77 6.03 -0.75
N ALA A 197 29.37 5.57 -1.86
CA ALA A 197 29.96 6.48 -2.84
C ALA A 197 28.92 7.45 -3.45
N LYS A 198 27.67 6.99 -3.65
CA LYS A 198 26.60 7.79 -4.26
C LYS A 198 25.84 8.66 -3.27
N TYR A 199 25.45 8.11 -2.12
CA TYR A 199 24.56 8.76 -1.15
C TYR A 199 25.26 9.22 0.12
N GLY A 200 26.49 8.77 0.35
CA GLY A 200 27.21 8.98 1.61
C GLY A 200 26.77 7.99 2.69
N GLN A 201 26.93 8.39 3.93
CA GLN A 201 26.49 7.65 5.11
C GLN A 201 25.91 8.63 6.13
N PRO A 202 25.10 8.16 7.10
CA PRO A 202 24.53 9.01 8.12
C PRO A 202 25.60 9.71 8.97
N SER A 203 25.31 10.91 9.42
CA SER A 203 26.23 11.72 10.24
C SER A 203 26.61 11.08 11.58
N ASP A 204 25.71 10.25 12.13
CA ASP A 204 25.86 9.53 13.39
C ASP A 204 26.40 8.10 13.21
N ALA A 205 26.81 7.74 11.98
CA ALA A 205 27.31 6.41 11.67
C ALA A 205 28.59 6.10 12.47
N ARG A 206 28.51 5.11 13.36
CA ARG A 206 29.64 4.62 14.17
C ARG A 206 30.62 3.76 13.38
N GLU A 207 30.18 3.24 12.24
CA GLU A 207 30.93 2.30 11.40
C GLU A 207 30.90 2.79 9.95
N ASP A 208 31.98 2.52 9.22
CA ASP A 208 32.07 2.79 7.79
C ASP A 208 31.16 1.82 7.00
N PHE A 209 30.09 2.35 6.43
CA PHE A 209 29.09 1.55 5.72
C PHE A 209 29.65 0.95 4.43
N SER A 210 30.70 1.54 3.83
CA SER A 210 31.29 1.06 2.57
C SER A 210 31.97 -0.30 2.74
N LYS A 211 32.42 -0.61 3.96
CA LYS A 211 33.09 -1.86 4.34
C LYS A 211 32.13 -2.95 4.78
N LYS A 212 30.84 -2.66 4.89
CA LYS A 212 29.84 -3.66 5.28
C LYS A 212 29.61 -4.65 4.14
N LYS A 213 29.28 -5.88 4.50
CA LYS A 213 28.86 -6.91 3.53
C LYS A 213 27.46 -6.65 2.99
N LYS A 214 26.56 -6.15 3.84
CA LYS A 214 25.16 -5.82 3.53
C LYS A 214 24.72 -4.62 4.36
N LEU A 215 23.81 -3.83 3.82
CA LEU A 215 23.12 -2.78 4.56
C LEU A 215 21.72 -3.25 4.95
N THR A 216 21.23 -2.81 6.11
CA THR A 216 19.84 -3.01 6.51
C THR A 216 18.94 -1.96 5.86
N GLN A 217 17.63 -2.23 5.80
CA GLN A 217 16.63 -1.27 5.34
C GLN A 217 16.76 0.08 6.07
N THR A 218 16.88 0.05 7.41
CA THR A 218 16.99 1.26 8.22
C THR A 218 18.29 2.02 7.94
N GLN A 219 19.42 1.34 7.67
CA GLN A 219 20.69 2.01 7.31
C GLN A 219 20.58 2.71 5.95
N ILE A 220 20.01 2.03 4.96
CA ILE A 220 19.75 2.61 3.64
C ILE A 220 18.82 3.81 3.80
N GLY A 221 17.67 3.62 4.44
CA GLY A 221 16.67 4.65 4.55
C GLY A 221 17.11 5.84 5.40
N GLN A 222 17.88 5.65 6.47
CA GLN A 222 18.42 6.76 7.26
C GLN A 222 19.41 7.59 6.43
N THR A 223 20.27 6.93 5.65
CA THR A 223 21.19 7.63 4.73
C THR A 223 20.42 8.48 3.73
N LEU A 224 19.38 7.92 3.11
CA LEU A 224 18.56 8.62 2.11
C LEU A 224 17.74 9.75 2.74
N LYS A 225 17.21 9.53 3.95
CA LYS A 225 16.46 10.53 4.72
C LYS A 225 17.33 11.75 5.01
N GLU A 226 18.56 11.57 5.48
CA GLU A 226 19.50 12.66 5.72
C GLU A 226 19.96 13.32 4.42
N ARG A 227 20.35 12.52 3.43
CA ARG A 227 20.83 13.01 2.12
C ARG A 227 19.82 13.90 1.40
N TRP A 228 18.54 13.54 1.48
CA TRP A 228 17.46 14.25 0.79
C TRP A 228 16.65 15.18 1.71
N ASN A 229 17.08 15.33 2.97
CA ASN A 229 16.38 16.09 3.99
C ASN A 229 14.87 15.79 4.04
N ILE A 230 14.53 14.50 4.21
CA ILE A 230 13.15 14.03 4.20
C ILE A 230 12.49 14.24 5.56
N THR A 231 11.53 15.17 5.59
CA THR A 231 10.72 15.49 6.77
C THR A 231 9.22 15.39 6.43
N PRO A 232 8.62 14.18 6.46
CA PRO A 232 7.22 14.01 6.13
C PRO A 232 6.32 14.75 7.13
N PRO A 233 5.19 15.32 6.70
CA PRO A 233 4.30 16.05 7.60
C PRO A 233 3.61 15.10 8.58
N GLN A 234 3.56 15.47 9.86
CA GLN A 234 2.87 14.71 10.91
C GLN A 234 1.69 15.47 11.52
N ASN A 235 1.32 16.59 10.90
CA ASN A 235 0.21 17.45 11.30
C ASN A 235 -0.97 17.34 10.31
N CYS A 236 -2.11 17.91 10.68
CA CYS A 236 -3.32 17.82 9.86
C CYS A 236 -3.16 18.49 8.48
N GLN A 237 -2.40 19.58 8.39
CA GLN A 237 -2.19 20.33 7.14
C GLN A 237 -1.46 19.53 6.06
N GLY A 238 -0.76 18.45 6.43
CA GLY A 238 -0.10 17.57 5.48
C GLY A 238 -1.07 16.89 4.50
N CYS A 239 -2.27 16.55 4.97
CA CYS A 239 -3.22 15.72 4.21
C CYS A 239 -4.68 16.21 4.27
N HIS A 240 -5.08 16.99 5.28
CA HIS A 240 -6.46 17.44 5.48
C HIS A 240 -6.59 18.91 5.05
N ARG A 241 -6.78 19.14 3.76
CA ARG A 241 -6.89 20.45 3.13
C ARG A 241 -7.97 20.46 2.07
#